data_AF-A0A819NYG3-F1
#
_entry.id   AF-A0A819NYG3-F1
#
_cell.length_a   1.000
_cell.length_b   1.000
_cell.length_c   1.000
_cell.angle_alpha   90.00
_cell.angle_beta   90.00
_cell.angle_gamma   90.00
#
_symmetry.space_group_name_H-M   'P 1'
#
loop_
_entity.id
_entity.type
_entity.pdbx_description
1 polymer ?
#
loop_
_entity_poly.entity_id
_entity_poly.type
_entity_poly.pdbx_seq_one_letter_code
_entity_poly.pdbx_strand_id
1 'polypeptide(L)'
;MLSLYSLNLITLFWFVVDLNNWTLSVSSSYAPLNAENTRESLLDGLFTTGAATSYSYGSEWIKATFPRPVPVASVTIAPLHKNPKVWNPQNGNSGTLQYSHDDNNWITVGTIAYVGMQHQKIEIDN
;
A
#
# COMPACT_ATOMS: atom_id res chain seq x y z
N MET A 1 44.03 -2.62 37.95
CA MET A 1 44.18 -3.30 36.65
C MET A 1 42.80 -3.30 36.00
N LEU A 2 42.62 -2.54 34.93
CA LEU A 2 41.37 -2.37 34.17
C LEU A 2 41.17 -3.57 33.25
N SER A 3 39.93 -4.06 33.17
CA SER A 3 39.41 -4.72 31.97
C SER A 3 37.90 -4.50 31.93
N LEU A 4 37.46 -3.52 31.12
CA LEU A 4 36.08 -3.42 30.65
C LEU A 4 35.90 -4.43 29.51
N TYR A 5 34.93 -5.33 29.64
CA TYR A 5 34.34 -6.01 28.49
C TYR A 5 33.12 -5.20 28.05
N SER A 6 33.26 -4.50 26.93
CA SER A 6 32.14 -3.96 26.17
C SER A 6 31.37 -5.15 25.57
N LEU A 7 30.17 -5.41 26.06
CA LEU A 7 29.16 -6.11 25.27
C LEU A 7 28.45 -5.04 24.44
N ASN A 8 28.77 -4.97 23.14
CA ASN A 8 27.93 -4.28 22.18
C ASN A 8 26.60 -5.06 22.07
N LEU A 9 25.66 -4.79 22.96
CA LEU A 9 24.27 -5.18 22.73
C LEU A 9 23.71 -4.19 21.70
N ILE A 10 23.90 -4.49 20.41
CA ILE A 10 23.07 -3.88 19.37
C ILE A 10 21.68 -4.48 19.56
N THR A 11 20.86 -3.83 20.38
CA THR A 11 19.43 -4.12 20.44
C THR A 11 18.82 -3.62 19.13
N LEU A 12 18.80 -4.48 18.11
CA LEU A 12 17.95 -4.29 16.93
C LEU A 12 16.50 -4.39 17.39
N PHE A 13 15.87 -3.25 17.66
CA PHE A 13 14.42 -3.18 17.75
C PHE A 13 13.87 -3.43 16.34
N TRP A 14 13.58 -4.68 16.03
CA TRP A 14 12.60 -4.96 14.99
C TRP A 14 11.26 -4.52 15.57
N PHE A 15 10.83 -3.31 15.26
CA PHE A 15 9.39 -3.08 15.20
C PHE A 15 8.92 -4.00 14.07
N VAL A 16 8.51 -5.22 14.42
CA VAL A 16 7.56 -5.93 13.58
C VAL A 16 6.34 -5.02 13.64
N VAL A 17 6.25 -4.12 12.66
CA VAL A 17 4.99 -3.49 12.34
C VAL A 17 4.03 -4.66 12.24
N ASP A 18 3.02 -4.67 13.09
CA ASP A 18 1.96 -5.64 12.97
C ASP A 18 1.15 -5.29 11.71
N LEU A 19 1.74 -5.61 10.55
CA LEU A 19 1.14 -5.51 9.23
C LEU A 19 -0.05 -6.48 9.10
N ASN A 20 -0.34 -7.27 10.15
CA ASN A 20 -1.44 -8.23 10.16
C ASN A 20 -2.77 -7.63 10.59
N ASN A 21 -2.79 -6.43 11.18
CA ASN A 21 -4.01 -5.89 11.79
C ASN A 21 -4.41 -4.51 11.26
N TRP A 22 -4.36 -4.29 9.94
CA TRP A 22 -4.91 -3.11 9.28
C TRP A 22 -6.19 -3.47 8.53
N THR A 23 -7.08 -2.49 8.31
CA THR A 23 -8.31 -2.69 7.55
C THR A 23 -8.23 -2.02 6.18
N LEU A 24 -8.70 -2.72 5.15
CA LEU A 24 -8.86 -2.15 3.82
C LEU A 24 -10.24 -1.51 3.69
N SER A 25 -10.29 -0.32 3.09
CA SER A 25 -11.52 0.31 2.63
C SER A 25 -11.31 0.88 1.23
N VAL A 26 -12.38 0.98 0.45
CA VAL A 26 -12.38 1.58 -0.88
C VAL A 26 -13.52 2.60 -0.97
N SER A 27 -13.32 3.68 -1.72
CA SER A 27 -14.34 4.73 -1.94
C SER A 27 -15.60 4.21 -2.61
N SER A 28 -15.43 3.27 -3.52
CA SER A 28 -16.50 2.64 -4.29
C SER A 28 -16.10 1.22 -4.68
N SER A 29 -17.10 0.36 -4.86
CA SER A 29 -16.90 -0.91 -5.56
C SER A 29 -17.19 -0.70 -7.05
N TYR A 30 -16.32 -1.20 -7.91
CA TYR A 30 -16.53 -1.16 -9.34
C TYR A 30 -16.87 -2.54 -9.88
N ALA A 31 -18.18 -2.79 -9.98
CA ALA A 31 -18.73 -4.09 -10.36
C ALA A 31 -18.12 -4.66 -11.67
N PRO A 32 -17.84 -3.87 -12.72
CA PRO A 32 -17.24 -4.45 -13.93
C PRO A 32 -15.82 -5.03 -13.72
N LEU A 33 -15.03 -4.52 -12.77
CA LEU A 33 -13.68 -5.04 -12.49
C LEU A 33 -13.71 -6.33 -11.65
N ASN A 34 -14.80 -6.60 -10.93
CA ASN A 34 -14.95 -7.74 -10.01
C ASN A 34 -13.74 -7.90 -9.06
N ALA A 35 -13.16 -6.79 -8.60
CA ALA A 35 -12.07 -6.82 -7.64
C ALA A 35 -12.58 -7.36 -6.29
N GLU A 36 -11.77 -8.17 -5.61
CA GLU A 36 -12.09 -8.73 -4.30
C GLU A 36 -12.23 -7.62 -3.26
N ASN A 37 -11.42 -6.56 -3.38
CA ASN A 37 -11.40 -5.43 -2.45
C ASN A 37 -11.20 -5.89 -0.99
N THR A 38 -10.30 -6.85 -0.78
CA THR A 38 -9.90 -7.32 0.55
C THR A 38 -8.43 -7.04 0.82
N ARG A 39 -8.06 -6.90 2.09
CA ARG A 39 -6.65 -6.79 2.49
C ARG A 39 -5.85 -8.00 2.01
N GLU A 40 -6.43 -9.18 2.10
CA GLU A 40 -5.82 -10.45 1.74
C GLU A 40 -5.48 -10.50 0.25
N SER A 41 -6.37 -9.97 -0.61
CA SER A 41 -6.13 -9.88 -2.05
C SER A 41 -4.96 -8.99 -2.46
N LEU A 42 -4.52 -8.08 -1.59
CA LEU A 42 -3.35 -7.22 -1.84
C LEU A 42 -2.04 -7.83 -1.31
N LEU A 43 -2.12 -8.90 -0.52
CA LEU A 43 -0.99 -9.47 0.22
C LEU A 43 -0.73 -10.95 -0.12
N ASP A 44 -1.60 -11.59 -0.90
CA ASP A 44 -1.49 -13.01 -1.25
C ASP A 44 -0.38 -13.32 -2.28
N GLY A 45 0.25 -12.29 -2.85
CA GLY A 45 1.30 -12.42 -3.87
C GLY A 45 0.76 -12.93 -5.22
N LEU A 46 -0.56 -12.96 -5.41
CA LEU A 46 -1.20 -13.38 -6.64
C LEU A 46 -1.41 -12.19 -7.57
N PHE A 47 -1.26 -12.43 -8.86
CA PHE A 47 -1.56 -11.46 -9.93
C PHE A 47 -3.00 -11.54 -10.42
N THR A 48 -3.86 -12.19 -9.64
CA THR A 48 -5.20 -12.60 -10.04
C THR A 48 -6.29 -12.07 -9.12
N THR A 49 -5.89 -11.32 -8.11
CA THR A 49 -6.71 -10.78 -7.03
C THR A 49 -6.23 -9.35 -6.78
N GLY A 50 -7.10 -8.50 -6.21
CA GLY A 50 -6.69 -7.17 -5.78
C GLY A 50 -7.83 -6.24 -5.39
N ALA A 51 -7.54 -4.95 -5.40
CA ALA A 51 -8.50 -3.90 -5.10
C ALA A 51 -8.63 -2.91 -6.25
N ALA A 52 -9.86 -2.46 -6.51
CA ALA A 52 -10.15 -1.37 -7.43
C ALA A 52 -11.42 -0.63 -7.06
N THR A 53 -11.41 0.64 -7.44
CA THR A 53 -12.50 1.59 -7.36
C THR A 53 -13.08 1.86 -8.74
N SER A 54 -14.20 2.60 -8.77
CA SER A 54 -14.69 3.18 -10.02
C SER A 54 -13.71 4.24 -10.52
N TYR A 55 -13.87 4.64 -11.79
CA TYR A 55 -13.22 5.83 -12.36
C TYR A 55 -14.20 7.01 -12.50
N SER A 56 -15.47 6.82 -12.11
CA SER A 56 -16.57 7.70 -12.50
C SER A 56 -16.79 8.91 -11.58
N TYR A 57 -16.25 8.90 -10.36
CA TYR A 57 -16.62 9.88 -9.33
C TYR A 57 -15.50 10.88 -8.97
N GLY A 58 -14.37 10.87 -9.68
CA GLY A 58 -13.32 11.90 -9.61
C GLY A 58 -12.54 11.99 -8.29
N SER A 59 -12.93 11.27 -7.24
CA SER A 59 -12.25 11.23 -5.94
C SER A 59 -12.28 9.82 -5.38
N GLU A 60 -11.54 8.93 -6.04
CA GLU A 60 -11.54 7.50 -5.76
C GLU A 60 -10.27 7.13 -5.00
N TRP A 61 -10.40 6.23 -4.02
CA TRP A 61 -9.31 5.87 -3.14
C TRP A 61 -9.39 4.41 -2.68
N ILE A 62 -8.22 3.86 -2.42
CA ILE A 62 -7.99 2.58 -1.74
C ILE A 62 -7.21 2.94 -0.48
N LYS A 63 -7.76 2.65 0.70
CA LYS A 63 -7.24 3.12 1.99
C LYS A 63 -6.93 1.95 2.92
N ALA A 64 -5.73 1.94 3.46
CA ALA A 64 -5.31 1.07 4.55
C ALA A 64 -5.37 1.85 5.87
N THR A 65 -6.13 1.36 6.85
CA THR A 65 -6.24 1.97 8.18
C THR A 65 -5.56 1.10 9.22
N PHE A 66 -4.57 1.66 9.91
CA PHE A 66 -3.85 0.99 10.99
C PHE A 66 -4.45 1.39 12.35
N PRO A 67 -4.62 0.46 13.31
CA PRO A 67 -5.20 0.75 14.62
C PRO A 67 -4.28 1.60 15.51
N ARG A 68 -3.02 1.78 15.11
CA ARG A 68 -2.01 2.63 15.74
C ARG A 68 -1.09 3.19 14.67
N PRO A 69 -0.41 4.32 14.91
CA PRO A 69 0.61 4.83 14.00
C PRO A 69 1.67 3.77 13.71
N VAL A 70 2.02 3.65 12.43
CA VAL A 70 2.97 2.66 11.92
C VAL A 70 4.01 3.37 11.06
N PRO A 71 5.32 3.11 11.27
CA PRO A 71 6.34 3.57 10.34
C PRO A 71 6.21 2.79 9.03
N VAL A 72 5.90 3.48 7.93
CA VAL A 72 5.85 2.91 6.58
C VAL A 72 7.02 3.49 5.79
N ALA A 73 7.99 2.66 5.41
CA ALA A 73 9.16 3.11 4.65
C ALA A 73 8.93 3.10 3.13
N SER A 74 8.03 2.24 2.65
CA SER A 74 7.69 2.17 1.23
C SER A 74 6.38 1.44 0.99
N VAL A 75 5.75 1.75 -0.15
CA VAL A 75 4.60 1.01 -0.68
C VAL A 75 4.98 0.44 -2.04
N THR A 76 4.65 -0.82 -2.27
CA THR A 76 4.79 -1.46 -3.58
C THR A 76 3.43 -1.65 -4.21
N ILE A 77 3.27 -1.20 -5.45
CA ILE A 77 2.03 -1.26 -6.20
C ILE A 77 2.26 -2.10 -7.45
N ALA A 78 1.36 -3.04 -7.72
CA ALA A 78 1.38 -3.88 -8.91
C ALA A 78 0.14 -3.57 -9.78
N PRO A 79 0.29 -3.36 -11.10
CA PRO A 79 -0.80 -3.00 -12.00
C PRO A 79 -1.59 -4.23 -12.52
N LEU A 80 -1.44 -5.39 -11.89
CA LEU A 80 -1.78 -6.69 -12.48
C LEU A 80 -3.02 -7.32 -11.82
N HIS A 81 -3.98 -7.68 -12.67
CA HIS A 81 -5.10 -8.55 -12.34
C HIS A 81 -5.44 -9.43 -13.56
N LYS A 82 -5.79 -10.71 -13.34
CA LYS A 82 -5.89 -11.78 -14.38
C LYS A 82 -7.00 -11.61 -15.40
N ASN A 83 -7.81 -10.56 -15.33
CA ASN A 83 -8.92 -10.39 -16.27
C ASN A 83 -8.55 -9.35 -17.34
N PRO A 84 -7.84 -9.74 -18.42
CA PRO A 84 -7.36 -8.82 -19.46
C PRO A 84 -8.49 -8.15 -20.25
N LYS A 85 -9.75 -8.57 -20.05
CA LYS A 85 -10.93 -7.92 -20.66
C LYS A 85 -11.35 -6.65 -19.93
N VAL A 86 -10.90 -6.44 -18.69
CA VAL A 86 -11.31 -5.31 -17.85
C VAL A 86 -10.11 -4.62 -17.22
N TRP A 87 -9.04 -5.37 -16.95
CA TRP A 87 -7.80 -4.88 -16.39
C TRP A 87 -6.73 -4.79 -17.48
N ASN A 88 -6.14 -3.61 -17.61
CA ASN A 88 -5.06 -3.31 -18.51
C ASN A 88 -3.92 -2.63 -17.72
N PRO A 89 -2.70 -2.58 -18.28
CA PRO A 89 -1.57 -1.94 -17.63
C PRO A 89 -1.78 -0.45 -17.32
N GLN A 90 -2.81 0.18 -17.88
CA GLN A 90 -3.20 1.57 -17.64
C GLN A 90 -4.05 1.75 -16.35
N ASN A 91 -4.58 0.69 -15.73
CA ASN A 91 -5.27 0.76 -14.46
C ASN A 91 -4.32 1.12 -13.29
N GLY A 92 -4.79 1.97 -12.37
CA GLY A 92 -4.01 2.38 -11.20
C GLY A 92 -2.88 3.38 -11.46
N ASN A 93 -2.71 3.83 -12.70
CA ASN A 93 -1.72 4.87 -13.02
C ASN A 93 -2.28 6.25 -12.72
N SER A 94 -1.40 7.22 -12.43
CA SER A 94 -1.72 8.62 -12.10
C SER A 94 -2.41 8.89 -10.76
N GLY A 95 -2.41 7.90 -9.85
CA GLY A 95 -2.83 8.13 -8.46
C GLY A 95 -1.77 8.88 -7.64
N THR A 96 -2.14 9.34 -6.45
CA THR A 96 -1.22 9.87 -5.44
C THR A 96 -1.14 8.91 -4.26
N LEU A 97 0.04 8.76 -3.68
CA LEU A 97 0.22 8.12 -2.40
C LEU A 97 0.16 9.20 -1.32
N GLN A 98 -0.73 9.01 -0.34
CA GLN A 98 -0.93 9.94 0.76
C GLN A 98 -0.99 9.18 2.08
N TYR A 99 -0.67 9.85 3.18
CA TYR A 99 -0.93 9.36 4.53
C TYR A 99 -1.67 10.43 5.36
N SER A 100 -2.30 9.98 6.44
CA SER A 100 -2.97 10.83 7.41
C SER A 100 -2.84 10.24 8.81
N HIS A 101 -2.82 11.12 9.82
CA HIS A 101 -2.89 10.74 11.23
C HIS A 101 -4.31 10.87 11.82
N ASP A 102 -5.24 11.50 11.09
CA ASP A 102 -6.55 11.91 11.61
C ASP A 102 -7.72 11.68 10.63
N ASP A 103 -7.45 11.07 9.46
CA ASP A 103 -8.39 10.83 8.34
C ASP A 103 -8.97 12.11 7.70
N ASN A 104 -8.54 13.30 8.13
CA ASN A 104 -9.05 14.59 7.69
C ASN A 104 -7.98 15.40 6.93
N ASN A 105 -6.75 15.39 7.43
CA ASN A 105 -5.60 16.07 6.85
C ASN A 105 -4.67 15.04 6.20
N TRP A 106 -4.46 15.19 4.90
CA TRP A 106 -3.73 14.22 4.08
C TRP A 106 -2.46 14.84 3.51
N ILE A 107 -1.34 14.14 3.69
CA ILE A 107 -0.02 14.55 3.21
C ILE A 107 0.35 13.66 2.03
N THR A 108 0.60 14.28 0.87
CA THR A 108 1.08 13.58 -0.33
C THR A 108 2.56 13.27 -0.20
N VAL A 109 2.93 12.00 -0.36
CA VAL A 109 4.32 11.51 -0.30
C VAL A 109 4.86 11.06 -1.64
N GLY A 110 3.99 10.83 -2.62
CA GLY A 110 4.44 10.45 -3.96
C GLY A 110 3.31 10.36 -4.97
N THR A 111 3.70 10.15 -6.22
CA THR A 111 2.78 9.89 -7.33
C THR A 111 3.01 8.48 -7.88
N ILE A 112 1.92 7.83 -8.24
CA ILE A 112 1.93 6.53 -8.91
C ILE A 112 2.12 6.80 -10.40
N ALA A 113 3.26 6.40 -10.93
CA ALA A 113 3.65 6.62 -12.31
C ALA A 113 3.26 5.42 -13.17
N TYR A 114 3.08 5.65 -14.47
CA TYR A 114 2.91 4.54 -15.40
C TYR A 114 4.23 3.76 -15.53
N VAL A 115 4.22 2.51 -15.08
CA VAL A 115 5.37 1.58 -15.13
C VAL A 115 5.09 0.35 -16.01
N GLY A 116 4.02 0.38 -16.80
CA GLY A 116 3.61 -0.76 -17.62
C GLY A 116 3.16 -1.93 -16.76
N MET A 117 3.78 -3.10 -16.90
CA MET A 117 3.48 -4.30 -16.09
C MET A 117 4.44 -4.53 -14.92
N GLN A 118 5.31 -3.56 -14.62
CA GLN A 118 6.27 -3.69 -13.53
C GLN A 118 5.66 -3.26 -12.21
N HIS A 119 6.24 -3.73 -11.11
CA HIS A 119 5.93 -3.19 -9.79
C HIS A 119 6.54 -1.80 -9.65
N GLN A 120 5.79 -0.87 -9.07
CA GLN A 120 6.31 0.41 -8.65
C GLN A 120 6.53 0.39 -7.13
N LYS A 121 7.75 0.64 -6.69
CA LYS A 121 8.05 0.95 -5.29
C LYS A 121 8.06 2.47 -5.13
N ILE A 122 7.30 2.98 -4.17
CA ILE A 122 7.34 4.38 -3.75
C ILE A 122 7.95 4.40 -2.35
N GLU A 123 9.09 5.07 -2.21
CA GLU A 123 9.73 5.28 -0.91
C GLU A 123 9.08 6.47 -0.22
N ILE A 124 8.86 6.34 1.09
CA ILE A 124 8.31 7.40 1.93
C ILE A 124 9.49 7.96 2.71
N ASP A 125 10.02 9.09 2.22
CA ASP A 125 11.08 9.83 2.90
C ASP A 125 10.48 10.44 4.18
N ASN A 126 11.03 10.03 5.33
CA ASN A 126 10.69 10.57 6.65
C ASN A 126 11.54 11.80 6.98
#